data_AF-A0A847EH07-F1
#
_entry.id   AF-A0A847EH07-F1
#
_cell.length_a   1.000
_cell.length_b   1.000
_cell.length_c   1.000
_cell.angle_alpha   90.00
_cell.angle_beta   90.00
_cell.angle_gamma   90.00
#
_symmetry.space_group_name_H-M   'P 1'
#
loop_
_entity.id
_entity.type
_entity.pdbx_description
1 polymer ?
#
loop_
_entity_poly.entity_id
_entity_poly.type
_entity_poly.pdbx_seq_one_letter_code
_entity_poly.pdbx_strand_id
1 'polypeptide(L)'
;MRKIAVIVLSALCLCFTSISCYPELSVQQYDKLKEDLAALNQQSDALESELARVNTELATIKERNTRVRAYVDFLVQLISTQNSESLLAGEFDVNALVTAKSELMTSAEALNDPDIVYFLSIVNAEKEAETVGAYYKAIEYCIKNIKQQLNTNGTNVP
;
A
#
# COMPACT_ATOMS: atom_id res chain seq x y z
N MET A 1 10.57 88.39 2.32
CA MET A 1 11.49 87.23 2.39
C MET A 1 11.15 86.22 3.48
N ARG A 2 10.87 86.61 4.74
CA ARG A 2 10.51 85.66 5.83
C ARG A 2 9.30 84.74 5.57
N LYS A 3 8.25 85.23 4.91
CA LYS A 3 7.03 84.42 4.64
C LYS A 3 7.24 83.31 3.60
N ILE A 4 8.13 83.51 2.63
CA ILE A 4 8.46 82.52 1.59
C ILE A 4 9.32 81.41 2.20
N ALA A 5 10.27 81.75 3.09
CA ALA A 5 11.11 80.78 3.77
C ALA A 5 10.30 79.82 4.67
N VAL A 6 9.25 80.30 5.34
CA VAL A 6 8.38 79.46 6.20
C VAL A 6 7.52 78.50 5.37
N ILE A 7 7.01 78.94 4.20
CA ILE A 7 6.21 78.10 3.31
C ILE A 7 7.06 77.01 2.64
N VAL A 8 8.30 77.34 2.26
CA VAL A 8 9.23 76.35 1.69
C VAL A 8 9.65 75.33 2.75
N LEU A 9 9.88 75.76 3.99
CA LEU A 9 10.27 74.86 5.09
C LEU A 9 9.11 73.94 5.52
N SER A 10 7.86 74.42 5.53
CA SER A 10 6.69 73.60 5.85
C SER A 10 6.33 72.63 4.72
N ALA A 11 6.48 73.04 3.45
CA ALA A 11 6.32 72.15 2.30
C ALA A 11 7.41 71.06 2.26
N LEU A 12 8.66 71.42 2.59
CA LEU A 12 9.75 70.45 2.70
C LEU A 12 9.51 69.45 3.84
N CYS A 13 9.01 69.91 4.99
CA CYS A 13 8.66 69.04 6.12
C CYS A 13 7.55 68.03 5.78
N LEU A 14 6.50 68.48 5.08
CA LEU A 14 5.40 67.61 4.63
C LEU A 14 5.86 66.58 3.57
N CYS A 15 6.82 66.94 2.71
CA CYS A 15 7.43 65.99 1.79
C CYS A 15 8.30 64.96 2.52
N PHE A 16 9.06 65.35 3.55
CA PHE A 16 9.88 64.42 4.33
C PHE A 16 9.06 63.44 5.18
N THR A 17 7.92 63.87 5.74
CA THR A 17 7.04 62.96 6.52
C THR A 17 6.21 62.01 5.65
N SER A 18 6.05 62.32 4.35
CA SER A 18 5.30 61.48 3.40
C SER A 18 6.16 60.38 2.77
N ILE A 19 7.48 60.57 2.74
CA ILE A 19 8.44 59.61 2.14
C ILE A 19 8.81 58.50 3.13
N SER A 20 8.77 58.75 4.44
CA SER A 20 9.12 57.73 5.45
C SER A 20 8.08 56.61 5.61
N CYS A 21 6.84 56.81 5.15
CA CYS A 21 5.74 55.84 5.31
C CYS A 21 5.53 54.93 4.07
N TYR A 22 6.15 55.26 2.93
CA TYR A 22 6.06 54.50 1.68
C TYR A 22 6.98 53.26 1.59
N PRO A 23 8.25 53.28 2.08
CA PRO A 23 9.09 52.09 2.02
C PRO A 23 8.62 51.00 3.00
N GLU A 24 8.12 51.36 4.19
CA GLU A 24 7.67 50.38 5.19
C GLU A 24 6.49 49.53 4.72
N LEU A 25 5.50 50.12 4.04
CA LEU A 25 4.36 49.36 3.50
C LEU A 25 4.80 48.38 2.40
N SER A 26 5.74 48.80 1.54
CA SER A 26 6.28 47.94 0.48
C SER A 26 7.16 46.81 1.03
N VAL A 27 7.91 47.07 2.12
CA VAL A 27 8.71 46.06 2.82
C VAL A 27 7.81 45.06 3.55
N GLN A 28 6.75 45.53 4.24
CA GLN A 28 5.78 44.64 4.87
C GLN A 28 5.06 43.73 3.86
N GLN A 29 4.70 44.26 2.69
CA GLN A 29 4.13 43.46 1.60
C GLN A 29 5.13 42.42 1.05
N TYR A 30 6.40 42.79 0.92
CA TYR A 30 7.47 41.89 0.49
C TYR A 30 7.73 40.78 1.50
N ASP A 31 7.82 41.12 2.79
CA ASP A 31 8.01 40.15 3.87
C ASP A 31 6.82 39.20 3.95
N LYS A 32 5.59 39.71 3.80
CA LYS A 32 4.39 38.87 3.77
C LYS A 32 4.39 37.91 2.58
N LEU A 33 4.77 38.38 1.39
CA LEU A 33 4.90 37.52 0.22
C LEU A 33 5.97 36.44 0.41
N LYS A 34 7.08 36.77 1.07
CA LYS A 34 8.15 35.82 1.39
C LYS A 34 7.68 34.74 2.37
N GLU A 35 6.92 35.12 3.39
CA GLU A 35 6.28 34.19 4.33
C GLU A 35 5.28 33.29 3.61
N ASP A 36 4.42 33.86 2.77
CA ASP A 36 3.40 33.10 2.03
C ASP A 36 4.07 32.11 1.04
N LEU A 37 5.16 32.51 0.39
CA LEU A 37 5.95 31.62 -0.48
C LEU A 37 6.61 30.49 0.32
N ALA A 38 7.17 30.78 1.49
CA ALA A 38 7.77 29.76 2.35
C ALA A 38 6.72 28.77 2.84
N ALA A 39 5.53 29.25 3.23
CA ALA A 39 4.40 28.40 3.63
C ALA A 39 3.91 27.53 2.46
N LEU A 40 3.82 28.08 1.25
CA LEU A 40 3.44 27.34 0.05
C LEU A 40 4.45 26.24 -0.28
N ASN A 41 5.75 26.53 -0.19
CA ASN A 41 6.80 25.54 -0.40
C ASN A 41 6.70 24.42 0.64
N GLN A 42 6.51 24.76 1.93
CA GLN A 42 6.34 23.76 2.98
C GLN A 42 5.11 22.86 2.74
N GLN A 43 4.00 23.43 2.26
CA GLN A 43 2.82 22.64 1.88
C GLN A 43 3.10 21.74 0.67
N SER A 44 3.85 22.23 -0.32
CA SER A 44 4.26 21.44 -1.48
C SER A 44 5.11 20.23 -1.06
N ASP A 45 6.10 20.45 -0.20
CA ASP A 45 6.98 19.39 0.30
C ASP A 45 6.20 18.34 1.11
N ALA A 46 5.22 18.78 1.91
CA ALA A 46 4.35 17.88 2.67
C ALA A 46 3.47 17.01 1.74
N LEU A 47 2.89 17.61 0.70
CA LEU A 47 2.10 16.89 -0.30
C LEU A 47 2.95 15.89 -1.09
N GLU A 48 4.17 16.26 -1.47
CA GLU A 48 5.09 15.35 -2.16
C GLU A 48 5.45 14.13 -1.28
N SER A 49 5.72 14.38 0.01
CA SER A 49 5.96 13.30 0.97
C SER A 49 4.75 12.39 1.15
N GLU A 50 3.54 12.95 1.22
CA GLU A 50 2.32 12.15 1.34
C GLU A 50 2.07 11.31 0.08
N LEU A 51 2.27 11.90 -1.11
CA LEU A 51 2.16 11.19 -2.37
C LEU A 51 3.13 10.00 -2.45
N ALA A 52 4.38 10.20 -2.02
CA ALA A 52 5.39 9.13 -1.97
C ALA A 52 4.96 7.99 -1.02
N ARG A 53 4.41 8.33 0.15
CA ARG A 53 3.87 7.35 1.12
C ARG A 53 2.72 6.55 0.50
N VAL A 54 1.73 7.22 -0.07
CA VAL A 54 0.55 6.58 -0.69
C VAL A 54 0.96 5.67 -1.85
N ASN A 55 1.93 6.09 -2.68
CA ASN A 55 2.43 5.25 -3.76
C ASN A 55 3.11 3.96 -3.25
N THR A 56 3.84 4.06 -2.15
CA THR A 56 4.48 2.91 -1.50
C THR A 56 3.45 1.95 -0.92
N GLU A 57 2.42 2.48 -0.25
CA GLU A 57 1.30 1.68 0.27
C GLU A 57 0.53 0.99 -0.86
N LEU A 58 0.25 1.71 -1.94
CA LEU A 58 -0.42 1.15 -3.12
C LEU A 58 0.39 0.02 -3.76
N ALA A 59 1.71 0.17 -3.89
CA ALA A 59 2.59 -0.89 -4.40
C ALA A 59 2.54 -2.13 -3.50
N THR A 60 2.57 -1.93 -2.18
CA THR A 60 2.47 -3.01 -1.18
C THR A 60 1.13 -3.74 -1.29
N ILE A 61 0.02 -3.01 -1.39
CA ILE A 61 -1.33 -3.59 -1.55
C ILE A 61 -1.43 -4.39 -2.86
N LYS A 62 -0.88 -3.88 -3.96
CA LYS A 62 -0.86 -4.60 -5.25
C LYS A 62 -0.13 -5.93 -5.13
N GLU A 63 1.04 -5.95 -4.50
CA GLU A 63 1.83 -7.16 -4.31
C GLU A 63 1.08 -8.19 -3.43
N ARG A 64 0.47 -7.73 -2.32
CA ARG A 64 -0.37 -8.59 -1.46
C ARG A 64 -1.55 -9.18 -2.22
N ASN A 65 -2.25 -8.38 -3.02
CA ASN A 65 -3.37 -8.86 -3.83
C ASN A 65 -2.94 -9.90 -4.87
N THR A 66 -1.79 -9.70 -5.53
CA THR A 66 -1.22 -10.71 -6.43
C THR A 66 -0.92 -12.01 -5.69
N ARG A 67 -0.33 -11.96 -4.50
CA ARG A 67 -0.08 -13.16 -3.68
C ARG A 67 -1.39 -13.84 -3.27
N VAL A 68 -2.37 -13.10 -2.75
CA VAL A 68 -3.69 -13.66 -2.39
C VAL A 68 -4.33 -14.37 -3.57
N ARG A 69 -4.32 -13.74 -4.75
CA ARG A 69 -4.86 -14.34 -5.96
C ARG A 69 -4.17 -15.66 -6.31
N ALA A 70 -2.84 -15.70 -6.24
CA ALA A 70 -2.09 -16.91 -6.55
C ALA A 70 -2.48 -18.08 -5.61
N TYR A 71 -2.60 -17.83 -4.30
CA TYR A 71 -3.08 -18.85 -3.34
C TYR A 71 -4.53 -19.28 -3.62
N VAL A 72 -5.41 -18.35 -4.00
CA VAL A 72 -6.80 -18.67 -4.36
C VAL A 72 -6.85 -19.55 -5.61
N ASP A 73 -6.10 -19.21 -6.64
CA ASP A 73 -6.05 -19.96 -7.89
C ASP A 73 -5.55 -21.40 -7.65
N PHE A 74 -4.51 -21.57 -6.80
CA PHE A 74 -4.04 -22.89 -6.37
C PHE A 74 -5.10 -23.66 -5.57
N LEU A 75 -5.77 -23.01 -4.61
CA LEU A 75 -6.84 -23.64 -3.83
C LEU A 75 -7.99 -24.13 -4.72
N VAL A 76 -8.38 -23.33 -5.71
CA VAL A 76 -9.41 -23.73 -6.69
C VAL A 76 -8.96 -25.00 -7.40
N GLN A 77 -7.73 -25.04 -7.92
CA GLN A 77 -7.21 -26.23 -8.59
C GLN A 77 -7.16 -27.45 -7.67
N LEU A 78 -6.68 -27.29 -6.43
CA LEU A 78 -6.60 -28.36 -5.43
C LEU A 78 -7.99 -28.92 -5.09
N ILE A 79 -8.95 -28.05 -4.80
CA ILE A 79 -10.31 -28.45 -4.42
C ILE A 79 -11.03 -29.09 -5.62
N SER A 80 -10.79 -28.61 -6.84
CA SER A 80 -11.35 -29.21 -8.06
C SER A 80 -10.86 -30.64 -8.33
N THR A 81 -9.81 -31.12 -7.66
CA THR A 81 -9.44 -32.55 -7.71
C THR A 81 -10.45 -33.44 -7.01
N GLN A 82 -11.28 -32.88 -6.13
CA GLN A 82 -12.26 -33.62 -5.36
C GLN A 82 -13.66 -33.40 -5.91
N ASN A 83 -14.41 -34.49 -6.04
CA ASN A 83 -15.82 -34.41 -6.36
C ASN A 83 -16.58 -33.79 -5.18
N SER A 84 -17.34 -32.72 -5.44
CA SER A 84 -18.06 -32.00 -4.39
C SER A 84 -19.16 -32.83 -3.71
N GLU A 85 -19.81 -33.75 -4.43
CA GLU A 85 -20.82 -34.66 -3.86
C GLU A 85 -20.17 -35.73 -2.99
N SER A 86 -19.05 -36.32 -3.42
CA SER A 86 -18.26 -37.27 -2.62
C SER A 86 -17.74 -36.64 -1.33
N LEU A 87 -17.19 -35.42 -1.40
CA LEU A 87 -16.74 -34.70 -0.21
C LEU A 87 -17.88 -34.46 0.79
N LEU A 88 -19.07 -34.10 0.31
CA LEU A 88 -20.25 -33.89 1.17
C LEU A 88 -20.77 -35.20 1.77
N ALA A 89 -20.55 -36.33 1.09
CA ALA A 89 -20.82 -37.66 1.61
C ALA A 89 -19.73 -38.18 2.57
N GLY A 90 -18.62 -37.44 2.75
CA GLY A 90 -17.47 -37.85 3.56
C GLY A 90 -16.51 -38.80 2.84
N GLU A 91 -16.67 -38.98 1.52
CA GLU A 91 -15.80 -39.78 0.68
C GLU A 91 -14.69 -38.91 0.10
N PHE A 92 -13.44 -39.37 0.22
CA PHE A 92 -12.27 -38.68 -0.31
C PHE A 92 -11.67 -39.47 -1.46
N ASP A 93 -11.48 -38.81 -2.61
CA ASP A 93 -10.90 -39.47 -3.79
C ASP A 93 -9.37 -39.29 -3.80
N VAL A 94 -8.70 -40.27 -3.18
CA VAL A 94 -7.23 -40.36 -3.14
C VAL A 94 -6.65 -40.46 -4.56
N ASN A 95 -7.28 -41.21 -5.45
CA ASN A 95 -6.73 -41.49 -6.77
C ASN A 95 -6.81 -40.27 -7.68
N ALA A 96 -7.89 -39.49 -7.58
CA ALA A 96 -8.01 -38.21 -8.28
C ALA A 96 -6.90 -37.24 -7.84
N LEU A 97 -6.65 -37.13 -6.54
CA LEU A 97 -5.58 -36.27 -6.03
C LEU A 97 -4.18 -36.74 -6.47
N VAL A 98 -3.90 -38.05 -6.41
CA VAL A 98 -2.63 -38.62 -6.88
C VAL A 98 -2.43 -38.37 -8.37
N THR A 99 -3.48 -38.48 -9.17
CA THR A 99 -3.44 -38.21 -10.62
C THR A 99 -3.14 -36.74 -10.90
N ALA A 100 -3.76 -35.82 -10.15
CA ALA A 100 -3.55 -34.37 -10.29
C ALA A 100 -2.23 -33.86 -9.69
N LYS A 101 -1.51 -34.70 -8.92
CA LYS A 101 -0.31 -34.31 -8.15
C LYS A 101 0.72 -33.55 -8.99
N SER A 102 1.03 -34.02 -10.20
CA SER A 102 2.06 -33.40 -11.05
C SER A 102 1.70 -31.96 -11.46
N GLU A 103 0.43 -31.72 -11.78
CA GLU A 103 -0.05 -30.39 -12.16
C GLU A 103 -0.10 -29.47 -10.94
N LEU A 104 -0.57 -29.99 -9.80
CA LEU A 104 -0.56 -29.25 -8.54
C LEU A 104 0.85 -28.88 -8.09
N MET A 105 1.84 -29.76 -8.27
CA MET A 105 3.24 -29.47 -7.97
C MET A 105 3.77 -28.31 -8.81
N THR A 106 3.44 -28.29 -10.12
CA THR A 106 3.82 -27.18 -11.02
C THR A 106 3.22 -25.86 -10.54
N SER A 107 1.93 -25.87 -10.15
CA SER A 107 1.28 -24.67 -9.61
C SER A 107 1.89 -24.25 -8.27
N ALA A 108 2.24 -25.19 -7.39
CA ALA A 108 2.88 -24.92 -6.10
C ALA A 108 4.30 -24.32 -6.27
N GLU A 109 5.07 -24.82 -7.23
CA GLU A 109 6.38 -24.24 -7.57
C GLU A 109 6.24 -22.81 -8.11
N ALA A 110 5.18 -22.52 -8.89
CA ALA A 110 4.89 -21.18 -9.35
C ALA A 110 4.50 -20.21 -8.22
N LEU A 111 3.96 -20.71 -7.11
CA LEU A 111 3.75 -19.91 -5.88
C LEU A 111 5.07 -19.59 -5.17
N ASN A 112 6.15 -20.31 -5.49
CA ASN A 112 7.42 -20.28 -4.76
C ASN A 112 7.23 -20.55 -3.26
N ASP A 113 6.37 -21.52 -2.93
CA ASP A 113 6.02 -21.89 -1.55
C ASP A 113 6.47 -23.32 -1.23
N PRO A 114 7.53 -23.51 -0.41
CA PRO A 114 8.08 -24.82 -0.13
C PRO A 114 7.18 -25.70 0.75
N ASP A 115 6.29 -25.12 1.56
CA ASP A 115 5.41 -25.88 2.44
C ASP A 115 4.31 -26.58 1.63
N ILE A 116 3.73 -25.88 0.65
CA ILE A 116 2.76 -26.49 -0.27
C ILE A 116 3.42 -27.62 -1.08
N VAL A 117 4.61 -27.38 -1.62
CA VAL A 117 5.40 -28.41 -2.33
C VAL A 117 5.64 -29.62 -1.43
N TYR A 118 5.99 -29.39 -0.16
CA TYR A 118 6.18 -30.46 0.81
C TYR A 118 4.89 -31.28 1.02
N PHE A 119 3.75 -30.62 1.26
CA PHE A 119 2.47 -31.33 1.44
C PHE A 119 2.10 -32.16 0.20
N LEU A 120 2.31 -31.63 -1.01
CA LEU A 120 2.06 -32.40 -2.22
C LEU A 120 3.03 -33.56 -2.40
N SER A 121 4.29 -33.42 -1.96
CA SER A 121 5.30 -34.48 -2.09
C SER A 121 4.91 -35.79 -1.40
N ILE A 122 4.18 -35.70 -0.28
CA ILE A 122 3.76 -36.85 0.53
C ILE A 122 2.46 -37.52 0.06
N VAL A 123 1.76 -36.94 -0.94
CA VAL A 123 0.57 -37.54 -1.56
C VAL A 123 0.95 -38.86 -2.25
N ASN A 124 0.30 -39.95 -1.85
CA ASN A 124 0.52 -41.33 -2.31
C ASN A 124 -0.76 -42.18 -2.19
N ALA A 125 -1.08 -42.95 -3.23
CA ALA A 125 -2.25 -43.85 -3.27
C ALA A 125 -2.23 -44.93 -2.18
N GLU A 126 -1.06 -45.41 -1.77
CA GLU A 126 -0.91 -46.47 -0.76
C GLU A 126 -1.01 -45.95 0.68
N LYS A 127 -1.03 -44.63 0.86
CA LYS A 127 -1.01 -43.96 2.17
C LYS A 127 -2.18 -43.00 2.31
N GLU A 128 -3.39 -43.55 2.20
CA GLU A 128 -4.64 -42.78 2.19
C GLU A 128 -4.72 -41.74 3.34
N ALA A 129 -4.50 -42.14 4.59
CA ALA A 129 -4.57 -41.22 5.73
C ALA A 129 -3.55 -40.07 5.65
N GLU A 130 -2.33 -40.34 5.18
CA GLU A 130 -1.30 -39.31 4.98
C GLU A 130 -1.68 -38.38 3.82
N THR A 131 -2.22 -38.92 2.73
CA THR A 131 -2.68 -38.15 1.57
C THR A 131 -3.84 -37.23 1.91
N VAL A 132 -4.83 -37.72 2.65
CA VAL A 132 -5.96 -36.92 3.15
C VAL A 132 -5.44 -35.82 4.08
N GLY A 133 -4.53 -36.16 5.00
CA GLY A 133 -3.92 -35.20 5.90
C GLY A 133 -3.15 -34.10 5.16
N ALA A 134 -2.38 -34.48 4.14
CA ALA A 134 -1.62 -33.56 3.30
C ALA A 134 -2.53 -32.59 2.54
N TYR A 135 -3.63 -33.09 1.97
CA TYR A 135 -4.63 -32.28 1.29
C TYR A 135 -5.19 -31.19 2.20
N TYR A 136 -5.68 -31.56 3.39
CA TYR A 136 -6.24 -30.58 4.32
C TYR A 136 -5.17 -29.63 4.87
N LYS A 137 -3.94 -30.09 5.06
CA LYS A 137 -2.82 -29.22 5.47
C LYS A 137 -2.46 -28.18 4.43
N ALA A 138 -2.44 -28.55 3.14
CA ALA A 138 -2.24 -27.59 2.06
C ALA A 138 -3.35 -26.52 2.05
N ILE A 139 -4.62 -26.93 2.23
CA ILE A 139 -5.75 -26.00 2.31
C ILE A 139 -5.61 -25.05 3.51
N GLU A 140 -5.39 -25.59 4.71
CA GLU A 140 -5.22 -24.83 5.94
C GLU A 140 -4.10 -23.79 5.80
N TYR A 141 -2.98 -24.21 5.22
CA TYR A 141 -1.82 -23.37 4.99
C TYR A 141 -2.11 -22.22 4.01
N CYS A 142 -2.76 -22.50 2.88
CA CYS A 142 -3.15 -21.47 1.91
C CYS A 142 -4.10 -20.45 2.54
N ILE A 143 -5.12 -20.92 3.28
CA ILE A 143 -6.07 -20.04 3.98
C ILE A 143 -5.36 -19.16 5.00
N LYS A 144 -4.39 -19.71 5.76
CA LYS A 144 -3.59 -18.94 6.70
C LYS A 144 -2.80 -17.83 6.00
N ASN A 145 -2.14 -18.14 4.89
CA ASN A 145 -1.39 -17.15 4.13
C ASN A 145 -2.30 -16.07 3.54
N ILE A 146 -3.43 -16.45 2.95
CA ILE A 146 -4.44 -15.48 2.47
C ILE A 146 -4.86 -14.55 3.61
N LYS A 147 -5.21 -15.08 4.79
CA LYS A 147 -5.58 -14.27 5.96
C LYS A 147 -4.46 -13.33 6.38
N GLN A 148 -3.20 -13.76 6.37
CA GLN A 148 -2.06 -12.90 6.73
C GLN A 148 -1.89 -11.74 5.74
N GLN A 149 -2.03 -12.00 4.45
CA GLN A 149 -1.95 -10.95 3.41
C GLN A 149 -3.13 -9.96 3.50
N LEU A 150 -4.32 -10.42 3.93
CA LEU A 150 -5.51 -9.57 4.09
C LEU A 150 -5.53 -8.79 5.42
N ASN A 151 -5.05 -9.39 6.52
CA ASN A 151 -5.16 -8.83 7.87
C ASN A 151 -4.04 -7.84 8.24
N THR A 152 -3.07 -7.57 7.36
CA THR A 152 -1.97 -6.64 7.62
C THR A 152 -2.34 -5.16 7.42
N ASN A 153 -3.63 -4.82 7.56
CA ASN A 153 -4.14 -3.45 7.56
C ASN A 153 -4.76 -3.15 8.94
N GLY A 154 -4.02 -2.45 9.82
CA GLY A 154 -4.60 -2.05 11.10
C GLY A 154 -3.72 -1.33 12.12
N THR A 155 -2.42 -1.14 11.91
CA THR A 155 -1.62 -0.26 12.79
C THR A 155 -0.64 0.57 11.97
N ASN A 156 -0.60 1.86 12.30
CA ASN A 156 0.28 2.91 11.77
C ASN A 156 -0.26 3.67 10.57
N VAL A 157 -1.41 4.32 10.75
CA VAL A 157 -1.56 5.70 10.30
C VAL A 157 -1.26 6.57 11.53
N PRO A 158 -0.18 7.39 11.56
CA PRO A 158 -0.01 8.39 12.60
C PRO A 158 -1.11 9.46 12.55
#